data_AF-Q0C8N4-F1
#
_entry.id   AF-Q0C8N4-F1
#
_cell.length_a   1.000
_cell.length_b   1.000
_cell.length_c   1.000
_cell.angle_alpha   90.00
_cell.angle_beta   90.00
_cell.angle_gamma   90.00
#
_symmetry.space_group_name_H-M   'P 1'
#
loop_
_entity.id
_entity.type
_entity.pdbx_description
1 polymer ?
#
loop_
_entity_poly.entity_id
_entity_poly.type
_entity_poly.pdbx_seq_one_letter_code
_entity_poly.pdbx_strand_id
1 'polypeptide(L)'
;MATLIVNKIHMTFGQRGIAIIGPLCHIIPFVIMALHPPWPAMLAVYVLVGLGNGLIDAAWNSWIADMASANTVMGLLAAFYGLGATLSPLIATQMIKSGLRWNFFYYTLLGGSVLELLAGSTLFWKENAASFRAKNRRSPDSTGGSRTTEAMKSPITWLIAVWLFVYMGVEVSVGGWVVDFMVQVRDGKPYESGLVPTGFWAGVTVGRLVLGFVNEWLGERIAVSIYLTISIALELVFWLVPKFVVSAVAVSLLGFFTGPLFPAVIVVAAKLLPKHLHTPGIGLASALAGGGAAIESALYKIWRRIPTLVMPGVGVSIDKTTPLPLHFQREYPSSLPSRRHITIRPKSRSDFTVAIICALPIEAEAIEELFHKTYDTLSQFYGKQQGDDNTYTTGGRIGKHHIVLCYMPGMGNRNAASIVSSLKISCTRIEVALAVGICGGVPFRRNN
;
A
#
# COMPACT_ATOMS: atom_id res chain seq x y z
N MET A 1 21.71 -0.47 -4.75
CA MET A 1 22.85 -0.45 -3.81
C MET A 1 23.17 -1.84 -3.26
N ALA A 2 22.19 -2.56 -2.68
CA ALA A 2 22.37 -3.90 -2.12
C ALA A 2 23.08 -4.90 -3.06
N THR A 3 22.65 -4.99 -4.32
CA THR A 3 23.23 -5.88 -5.35
C THR A 3 24.73 -5.63 -5.62
N LEU A 4 25.18 -4.39 -5.52
CA LEU A 4 26.60 -4.05 -5.75
C LEU A 4 27.47 -4.48 -4.56
N ILE A 5 26.89 -4.45 -3.36
CA ILE A 5 27.58 -4.69 -2.10
C ILE A 5 27.53 -6.18 -1.71
N VAL A 6 26.45 -6.90 -2.04
CA VAL A 6 26.24 -8.30 -1.64
C VAL A 6 27.39 -9.20 -2.08
N ASN A 7 27.86 -9.05 -3.33
CA ASN A 7 28.99 -9.84 -3.84
C ASN A 7 30.30 -9.50 -3.10
N LYS A 8 30.52 -8.22 -2.76
CA LYS A 8 31.69 -7.79 -1.98
C LYS A 8 31.64 -8.39 -0.57
N ILE A 9 30.47 -8.38 0.08
CA ILE A 9 30.28 -8.98 1.41
C ILE A 9 30.50 -10.50 1.34
N HIS A 10 29.90 -11.21 0.39
CA HIS A 10 30.11 -12.65 0.20
C HIS A 10 31.59 -13.00 0.02
N MET A 11 32.32 -12.24 -0.80
CA MET A 11 33.74 -12.50 -1.06
C MET A 11 34.65 -12.19 0.14
N THR A 12 34.26 -11.26 1.02
CA THR A 12 35.05 -10.80 2.17
C THR A 12 34.72 -11.56 3.45
N PHE A 13 33.43 -11.79 3.71
CA PHE A 13 32.90 -12.34 4.96
C PHE A 13 32.13 -13.66 4.79
N GLY A 14 31.86 -14.09 3.55
CA GLY A 14 31.05 -15.28 3.27
C GLY A 14 29.56 -15.05 3.52
N GLN A 15 28.79 -16.13 3.58
CA GLN A 15 27.37 -16.09 3.91
C GLN A 15 27.14 -15.67 5.36
N ARG A 16 28.09 -15.99 6.26
CA ARG A 16 28.12 -15.47 7.63
C ARG A 16 27.99 -13.95 7.69
N GLY A 17 28.65 -13.24 6.77
CA GLY A 17 28.60 -11.79 6.69
C GLY A 17 27.18 -11.27 6.45
N ILE A 18 26.43 -11.90 5.54
CA ILE A 18 25.05 -11.51 5.26
C ILE A 18 24.12 -11.86 6.42
N ALA A 19 24.29 -13.04 7.02
CA ALA A 19 23.52 -13.46 8.18
C ALA A 19 23.63 -12.52 9.39
N ILE A 20 24.69 -11.70 9.45
CA ILE A 20 24.88 -10.68 10.49
C ILE A 20 24.48 -9.29 9.98
N ILE A 21 25.00 -8.87 8.83
CA ILE A 21 24.82 -7.50 8.31
C ILE A 21 23.35 -7.26 7.91
N GLY A 22 22.69 -8.25 7.29
CA GLY A 22 21.29 -8.14 6.87
C GLY A 22 20.36 -7.82 8.05
N PRO A 23 20.31 -8.67 9.10
CA PRO A 23 19.48 -8.40 10.26
C PRO A 23 19.87 -7.13 11.03
N LEU A 24 21.16 -6.75 11.07
CA LEU A 24 21.56 -5.47 11.66
C LEU A 24 20.98 -4.26 10.89
N CYS A 25 20.88 -4.37 9.56
CA CYS A 25 20.20 -3.38 8.72
C CYS A 25 18.68 -3.32 8.98
N HIS A 26 18.08 -4.30 9.67
CA HIS A 26 16.69 -4.26 10.13
C HIS A 26 16.57 -3.75 11.57
N ILE A 27 17.39 -4.26 12.48
CA ILE A 27 17.36 -3.94 13.92
C ILE A 27 17.59 -2.43 14.14
N ILE A 28 18.62 -1.85 13.54
CA ILE A 28 18.97 -0.44 13.76
C ILE A 28 17.79 0.47 13.36
N PRO A 29 17.21 0.35 12.14
CA PRO A 29 15.99 1.04 11.79
C PRO A 29 14.81 0.81 12.71
N PHE A 30 14.50 -0.44 13.06
CA PHE A 30 13.31 -0.74 13.85
C PHE A 30 13.40 -0.18 15.28
N VAL A 31 14.59 -0.14 15.88
CA VAL A 31 14.84 0.57 17.14
C VAL A 31 14.56 2.07 16.96
N ILE A 32 15.11 2.70 15.92
CA ILE A 32 14.90 4.13 15.66
C ILE A 32 13.40 4.42 15.44
N MET A 33 12.68 3.58 14.69
CA MET A 33 11.25 3.74 14.40
C MET A 33 10.37 3.56 15.64
N ALA A 34 10.74 2.66 16.55
CA ALA A 34 10.05 2.52 17.84
C ALA A 34 10.13 3.80 18.70
N LEU A 35 11.21 4.58 18.52
CA LEU A 35 11.42 5.90 19.15
C LEU A 35 10.68 7.06 18.44
N HIS A 36 9.73 6.77 17.54
CA HIS A 36 8.81 7.76 16.93
C HIS A 36 9.50 9.04 16.37
N PRO A 37 10.52 8.90 15.49
CA PRO A 37 11.27 10.02 14.96
C PRO A 37 10.41 10.84 13.98
N PRO A 38 10.80 12.08 13.64
CA PRO A 38 10.07 12.88 12.66
C PRO A 38 10.09 12.20 11.28
N TRP A 39 9.05 12.46 10.49
CA TRP A 39 8.81 11.79 9.20
C TRP A 39 10.03 11.73 8.25
N PRO A 40 10.83 12.81 8.06
CA PRO A 40 12.02 12.74 7.19
C PRO A 40 13.07 11.73 7.68
N ALA A 41 13.24 11.60 9.00
CA ALA A 41 14.16 10.66 9.58
C ALA A 41 13.67 9.21 9.39
N MET A 42 12.35 8.98 9.48
CA MET A 42 11.76 7.67 9.18
C MET A 42 12.12 7.22 7.75
N LEU A 43 11.99 8.11 6.76
CA LEU A 43 12.33 7.79 5.37
C LEU A 43 13.81 7.48 5.17
N ALA A 44 14.70 8.31 5.73
CA ALA A 44 16.14 8.12 5.61
C ALA A 44 16.58 6.76 6.20
N VAL A 45 16.01 6.39 7.33
CA VAL A 45 16.31 5.15 8.04
C VAL A 45 15.72 3.93 7.33
N TYR A 46 14.57 4.07 6.65
CA TYR A 46 13.97 2.99 5.85
C TYR A 46 14.83 2.56 4.65
N VAL A 47 15.74 3.42 4.18
CA VAL A 47 16.74 3.04 3.17
C VAL A 47 17.62 1.88 3.65
N LEU A 48 17.93 1.83 4.96
CA LEU A 48 18.69 0.73 5.54
C LEU A 48 17.88 -0.58 5.57
N VAL A 49 16.57 -0.50 5.81
CA VAL A 49 15.69 -1.68 5.73
C VAL A 49 15.68 -2.23 4.30
N GLY A 50 15.56 -1.36 3.29
CA GLY A 50 15.63 -1.77 1.89
C GLY A 50 16.99 -2.38 1.51
N LEU A 51 18.08 -1.88 2.09
CA LEU A 51 19.41 -2.49 1.94
C LEU A 51 19.46 -3.89 2.55
N GLY A 52 18.94 -4.08 3.76
CA GLY A 52 18.85 -5.37 4.45
C GLY A 52 18.09 -6.41 3.64
N ASN A 53 16.86 -6.09 3.23
CA ASN A 53 16.04 -6.93 2.36
C ASN A 53 16.80 -7.34 1.10
N GLY A 54 17.40 -6.37 0.38
CA GLY A 54 18.12 -6.67 -0.86
C GLY A 54 19.37 -7.54 -0.67
N LEU A 55 20.04 -7.46 0.49
CA LEU A 55 21.18 -8.33 0.80
C LEU A 55 20.73 -9.76 1.10
N ILE A 56 19.73 -9.91 1.96
CA ILE A 56 19.15 -11.19 2.40
C ILE A 56 18.51 -11.91 1.22
N ASP A 57 17.68 -11.21 0.44
CA ASP A 57 17.00 -11.78 -0.73
C ASP A 57 18.01 -12.31 -1.75
N ALA A 58 19.02 -11.52 -2.10
CA ALA A 58 20.04 -11.96 -3.06
C ALA A 58 20.84 -13.16 -2.56
N ALA A 59 21.17 -13.20 -1.26
CA ALA A 59 21.99 -14.25 -0.67
C ALA A 59 21.22 -15.57 -0.50
N TRP A 60 20.03 -15.52 0.10
CA TRP A 60 19.26 -16.72 0.42
C TRP A 60 18.58 -17.33 -0.80
N ASN A 61 18.02 -16.51 -1.71
CA ASN A 61 17.48 -17.05 -2.96
C ASN A 61 18.58 -17.72 -3.78
N SER A 62 19.77 -17.11 -3.92
CA SER A 62 20.84 -17.76 -4.68
C SER A 62 21.39 -19.02 -4.01
N TRP A 63 21.44 -19.06 -2.67
CA TRP A 63 21.90 -20.24 -1.93
C TRP A 63 20.91 -21.41 -2.00
N ILE A 64 19.60 -21.17 -1.85
CA ILE A 64 18.58 -22.22 -1.96
C ILE A 64 18.45 -22.73 -3.39
N ALA A 65 18.60 -21.85 -4.38
CA ALA A 65 18.51 -22.23 -5.79
C ALA A 65 19.61 -23.23 -6.22
N ASP A 66 20.72 -23.31 -5.48
CA ASP A 66 21.81 -24.27 -5.70
C ASP A 66 21.59 -25.64 -5.02
N MET A 67 20.47 -25.84 -4.29
CA MET A 67 20.18 -27.10 -3.59
C MET A 67 19.57 -28.17 -4.50
N ALA A 68 19.70 -29.45 -4.10
CA ALA A 68 19.20 -30.59 -4.89
C ALA A 68 17.69 -30.55 -5.15
N SER A 69 16.89 -30.10 -4.17
CA SER A 69 15.44 -29.90 -4.26
C SER A 69 15.09 -28.41 -4.30
N ALA A 70 15.70 -27.66 -5.22
CA ALA A 70 15.59 -26.21 -5.31
C ALA A 70 14.14 -25.73 -5.38
N ASN A 71 13.26 -26.40 -6.15
CA ASN A 71 11.85 -26.02 -6.27
C ASN A 71 11.09 -26.11 -4.94
N THR A 72 11.14 -27.27 -4.28
CA THR A 72 10.46 -27.48 -2.98
C THR A 72 11.01 -26.55 -1.89
N VAL A 73 12.34 -26.44 -1.76
CA VAL A 73 12.95 -25.64 -0.69
C VAL A 73 12.79 -24.13 -0.95
N MET A 74 12.84 -23.70 -2.22
CA MET A 74 12.54 -22.32 -2.59
C MET A 74 11.06 -21.98 -2.35
N GLY A 75 10.15 -22.90 -2.68
CA GLY A 75 8.73 -22.78 -2.35
C GLY A 75 8.51 -22.62 -0.83
N LEU A 76 9.22 -23.40 -0.01
CA LEU A 76 9.14 -23.29 1.45
C LEU A 76 9.68 -21.96 1.98
N LEU A 77 10.85 -21.49 1.50
CA LEU A 77 11.38 -20.17 1.89
C LEU A 77 10.37 -19.07 1.54
N ALA A 78 9.88 -19.09 0.30
CA ALA A 78 8.92 -18.10 -0.18
C ALA A 78 7.57 -18.21 0.56
N ALA A 79 7.18 -19.38 1.06
CA ALA A 79 5.99 -19.55 1.88
C ALA A 79 6.13 -18.86 3.24
N PHE A 80 7.30 -18.90 3.89
CA PHE A 80 7.53 -18.14 5.12
C PHE A 80 7.46 -16.62 4.93
N TYR A 81 7.90 -16.12 3.76
CA TYR A 81 7.63 -14.74 3.37
C TYR A 81 6.12 -14.46 3.32
N GLY A 82 5.34 -15.33 2.65
CA GLY A 82 3.88 -15.19 2.55
C GLY A 82 3.19 -15.25 3.91
N LEU A 83 3.66 -16.11 4.81
CA LEU A 83 3.15 -16.22 6.18
C LEU A 83 3.36 -14.90 6.94
N GLY A 84 4.55 -14.29 6.82
CA GLY A 84 4.81 -12.96 7.37
C GLY A 84 3.88 -11.89 6.79
N ALA A 85 3.67 -11.90 5.47
CA ALA A 85 2.76 -10.99 4.77
C ALA A 85 1.28 -11.20 5.17
N THR A 86 0.90 -12.41 5.59
CA THR A 86 -0.44 -12.74 6.08
C THR A 86 -0.63 -12.28 7.53
N LEU A 87 0.37 -12.53 8.40
CA LEU A 87 0.32 -12.19 9.82
C LEU A 87 0.45 -10.68 10.07
N SER A 88 1.22 -9.97 9.26
CA SER A 88 1.49 -8.53 9.44
C SER A 88 0.22 -7.66 9.45
N PRO A 89 -0.69 -7.73 8.45
CA PRO A 89 -1.96 -7.01 8.48
C PRO A 89 -2.87 -7.43 9.62
N LEU A 90 -2.88 -8.72 10.02
CA LEU A 90 -3.68 -9.20 11.15
C LEU A 90 -3.22 -8.56 12.46
N ILE A 91 -1.91 -8.53 12.70
CA ILE A 91 -1.33 -7.87 13.86
C ILE A 91 -1.64 -6.37 13.82
N ALA A 92 -1.39 -5.70 12.69
CA ALA A 92 -1.63 -4.27 12.54
C ALA A 92 -3.11 -3.88 12.76
N THR A 93 -4.05 -4.60 12.12
CA THR A 93 -5.50 -4.38 12.27
C THR A 93 -5.95 -4.58 13.73
N GLN A 94 -5.43 -5.61 14.40
CA GLN A 94 -5.77 -5.86 15.80
C GLN A 94 -5.18 -4.80 16.75
N MET A 95 -3.99 -4.29 16.45
CA MET A 95 -3.37 -3.18 17.20
C MET A 95 -4.18 -1.90 17.08
N ILE A 96 -4.65 -1.56 15.88
CA ILE A 96 -5.53 -0.41 15.63
C ILE A 96 -6.83 -0.55 16.42
N LYS A 97 -7.46 -1.73 16.39
CA LYS A 97 -8.67 -2.01 17.17
C LYS A 97 -8.47 -1.86 18.68
N SER A 98 -7.28 -2.19 19.18
CA SER A 98 -6.93 -2.10 20.60
C SER A 98 -6.50 -0.69 21.04
N GLY A 99 -6.48 0.28 20.12
CA GLY A 99 -6.05 1.66 20.39
C GLY A 99 -4.55 1.82 20.67
N LEU A 100 -3.73 0.84 20.25
CA LEU A 100 -2.27 0.91 20.40
C LEU A 100 -1.68 1.95 19.44
N ARG A 101 -0.62 2.62 19.88
CA ARG A 101 0.15 3.54 19.03
C ARG A 101 0.85 2.76 17.92
N TRP A 102 0.96 3.37 16.74
CA TRP A 102 1.59 2.76 15.55
C TRP A 102 3.02 2.29 15.78
N ASN A 103 3.78 2.98 16.66
CA ASN A 103 5.19 2.67 16.91
C ASN A 103 5.38 1.30 17.59
N PHE A 104 4.36 0.78 18.27
CA PHE A 104 4.43 -0.55 18.88
C PHE A 104 4.60 -1.67 17.85
N PHE A 105 4.16 -1.45 16.60
CA PHE A 105 4.32 -2.41 15.52
C PHE A 105 5.80 -2.66 15.19
N TYR A 106 6.66 -1.67 15.42
CA TYR A 106 8.10 -1.84 15.20
C TYR A 106 8.76 -2.71 16.27
N TYR A 107 8.16 -2.90 17.45
CA TYR A 107 8.67 -3.88 18.43
C TYR A 107 8.46 -5.33 17.96
N THR A 108 7.35 -5.63 17.27
CA THR A 108 7.15 -6.98 16.71
C THR A 108 8.16 -7.27 15.59
N LEU A 109 8.44 -6.27 14.73
CA LEU A 109 9.47 -6.39 13.70
C LEU A 109 10.88 -6.49 14.27
N LEU A 110 11.17 -5.74 15.34
CA LEU A 110 12.44 -5.81 16.06
C LEU A 110 12.65 -7.21 16.65
N GLY A 111 11.64 -7.79 17.30
CA GLY A 111 11.70 -9.15 17.83
C GLY A 111 12.02 -10.19 16.75
N GLY A 112 11.34 -10.12 15.61
CA GLY A 112 11.62 -10.99 14.47
C GLY A 112 13.05 -10.84 13.93
N SER A 113 13.55 -9.60 13.82
CA SER A 113 14.90 -9.32 13.31
C SER A 113 16.01 -9.78 14.26
N VAL A 114 15.78 -9.73 15.57
CA VAL A 114 16.71 -10.28 16.57
C VAL A 114 16.76 -11.80 16.48
N LEU A 115 15.60 -12.46 16.33
CA LEU A 115 15.55 -13.92 16.11
C LEU A 115 16.26 -14.31 14.81
N GLU A 116 16.06 -13.54 13.74
CA GLU A 116 16.77 -13.71 12.47
C GLU A 116 18.29 -13.61 12.66
N LEU A 117 18.77 -12.58 13.39
CA LEU A 117 20.19 -12.41 13.67
C LEU A 117 20.78 -13.60 14.45
N LEU A 118 20.09 -14.06 15.50
CA LEU A 118 20.57 -15.17 16.33
C LEU A 118 20.58 -16.49 15.56
N ALA A 119 19.49 -16.80 14.86
CA ALA A 119 19.38 -18.02 14.06
C ALA A 119 20.38 -18.00 12.89
N GLY A 120 20.43 -16.91 12.12
CA GLY A 120 21.34 -16.75 10.99
C GLY A 120 22.80 -16.85 11.41
N SER A 121 23.19 -16.15 12.48
CA SER A 121 24.57 -16.15 12.97
C SER A 121 25.01 -17.53 13.45
N THR A 122 24.14 -18.29 14.12
CA THR A 122 24.45 -19.63 14.64
C THR A 122 24.51 -20.66 13.52
N LEU A 123 23.53 -20.69 12.61
CA LEU A 123 23.46 -21.64 11.50
C LEU A 123 24.58 -21.45 10.48
N PHE A 124 24.88 -20.20 10.10
CA PHE A 124 25.84 -19.89 9.04
C PHE A 124 27.24 -19.55 9.55
N TRP A 125 27.55 -19.79 10.83
CA TRP A 125 28.84 -19.45 11.43
C TRP A 125 30.03 -20.08 10.67
N LYS A 126 29.86 -21.31 10.18
CA LYS A 126 30.89 -22.07 9.45
C LYS A 126 31.04 -21.66 7.99
N GLU A 127 30.04 -20.98 7.40
CA GLU A 127 30.04 -20.54 6.00
C GLU A 127 30.77 -19.21 5.81
N ASN A 128 32.08 -19.24 6.05
CA ASN A 128 32.98 -18.10 5.95
C ASN A 128 33.39 -17.79 4.51
N ALA A 129 34.17 -16.71 4.34
CA ALA A 129 34.62 -16.25 3.03
C ALA A 129 35.48 -17.28 2.28
N ALA A 130 36.26 -18.10 2.99
CA ALA A 130 37.05 -19.16 2.37
C ALA A 130 36.16 -20.26 1.79
N SER A 131 35.15 -20.70 2.53
CA SER A 131 34.11 -21.64 2.05
C SER A 131 33.40 -21.08 0.81
N PHE A 132 32.96 -19.82 0.86
CA PHE A 132 32.26 -19.19 -0.26
C PHE A 132 33.12 -19.08 -1.52
N ARG A 133 34.39 -18.68 -1.39
CA ARG A 133 35.33 -18.60 -2.53
C ARG A 133 35.67 -19.95 -3.13
N ALA A 134 35.75 -21.00 -2.30
CA ALA A 134 35.98 -22.36 -2.77
C ALA A 134 34.79 -22.87 -3.62
N LYS A 135 33.56 -22.62 -3.16
CA LYS A 135 32.32 -23.01 -3.87
C LYS A 135 32.06 -22.19 -5.15
N ASN A 136 32.53 -20.94 -5.19
CA ASN A 136 32.34 -20.02 -6.32
C ASN A 136 33.65 -19.67 -7.03
N ARG A 137 34.48 -20.67 -7.36
CA ARG A 137 35.71 -20.44 -8.14
C ARG A 137 35.37 -20.01 -9.57
N ARG A 138 36.16 -19.07 -10.09
CA ARG A 138 36.10 -18.63 -11.49
C ARG A 138 36.84 -19.63 -12.37
N SER A 139 36.35 -19.84 -13.59
CA SER A 139 37.14 -20.51 -14.62
C SER A 139 38.37 -19.65 -14.98
N PRO A 140 39.52 -20.27 -15.31
CA PRO A 140 40.75 -19.55 -15.64
C PRO A 140 40.58 -18.51 -16.77
N ASP A 141 39.66 -18.76 -17.70
CA ASP A 141 39.41 -17.91 -18.88
C ASP A 141 38.51 -16.69 -18.61
N SER A 142 38.08 -16.48 -17.36
CA SER A 142 37.18 -15.36 -17.05
C SER A 142 37.92 -14.03 -16.97
N THR A 143 37.47 -13.06 -17.76
CA THR A 143 37.98 -11.67 -17.71
C THR A 143 37.90 -11.11 -16.29
N GLY A 144 38.98 -10.51 -15.78
CA GLY A 144 39.13 -10.06 -14.39
C GLY A 144 38.17 -8.96 -13.89
N GLY A 145 37.05 -8.71 -14.56
CA GLY A 145 36.04 -7.72 -14.17
C GLY A 145 35.19 -8.13 -12.97
N SER A 146 34.38 -7.20 -12.43
CA SER A 146 33.43 -7.48 -11.34
C SER A 146 32.31 -8.44 -11.79
N ARG A 147 32.00 -9.45 -10.98
CA ARG A 147 30.89 -10.41 -11.23
C ARG A 147 29.54 -9.71 -11.41
N THR A 148 29.35 -8.58 -10.73
CA THR A 148 28.13 -7.79 -10.88
C THR A 148 28.05 -7.13 -12.26
N THR A 149 29.18 -6.63 -12.78
CA THR A 149 29.25 -6.08 -14.14
C THR A 149 29.01 -7.16 -15.20
N GLU A 150 29.52 -8.35 -14.96
CA GLU A 150 29.30 -9.52 -15.82
C GLU A 150 27.81 -9.94 -15.83
N ALA A 151 27.18 -9.99 -14.66
CA ALA A 151 25.74 -10.25 -14.55
C ALA A 151 24.89 -9.20 -15.28
N MET A 152 25.28 -7.92 -15.26
CA MET A 152 24.59 -6.84 -15.97
C MET A 152 24.73 -6.93 -17.51
N LYS A 153 25.76 -7.60 -18.01
CA LYS A 153 25.93 -7.82 -19.46
C LYS A 153 25.13 -9.01 -19.97
N SER A 154 24.71 -9.90 -19.07
CA SER A 154 23.95 -11.09 -19.46
C SER A 154 22.50 -10.71 -19.83
N PRO A 155 22.03 -11.06 -21.03
CA PRO A 155 20.64 -10.81 -21.43
C PRO A 155 19.64 -11.62 -20.58
N ILE A 156 20.06 -12.77 -20.07
CA ILE A 156 19.24 -13.65 -19.21
C ILE A 156 18.89 -12.91 -17.91
N THR A 157 19.86 -12.21 -17.30
CA THR A 157 19.62 -11.43 -16.07
C THR A 157 18.54 -10.36 -16.28
N TRP A 158 18.57 -9.67 -17.42
CA TRP A 158 17.57 -8.64 -17.74
C TRP A 158 16.20 -9.24 -18.03
N LEU A 159 16.13 -10.39 -18.70
CA LEU A 159 14.87 -11.10 -18.91
C LEU A 159 14.22 -11.48 -17.58
N ILE A 160 14.99 -12.05 -16.65
CA ILE A 160 14.51 -12.39 -15.30
C ILE A 160 14.11 -11.12 -14.53
N ALA A 161 14.90 -10.05 -14.64
CA ALA A 161 14.61 -8.78 -13.97
C ALA A 161 13.29 -8.16 -14.44
N VAL A 162 13.03 -8.14 -15.75
CA VAL A 162 11.76 -7.64 -16.32
C VAL A 162 10.59 -8.51 -15.88
N TRP A 163 10.76 -9.84 -15.91
CA TRP A 163 9.72 -10.76 -15.46
C TRP A 163 9.38 -10.54 -13.98
N LEU A 164 10.40 -10.45 -13.11
CA LEU A 164 10.23 -10.20 -11.68
C LEU A 164 9.66 -8.81 -11.40
N PHE A 165 10.04 -7.81 -12.19
CA PHE A 165 9.49 -6.46 -12.13
C PHE A 165 7.98 -6.45 -12.36
N VAL A 166 7.52 -7.09 -13.43
CA VAL A 166 6.09 -7.18 -13.75
C VAL A 166 5.36 -7.98 -12.67
N TYR A 167 5.88 -9.15 -12.31
CA TYR A 167 5.26 -10.02 -11.32
C TYR A 167 5.13 -9.34 -9.94
N MET A 168 6.20 -8.74 -9.41
CA MET A 168 6.15 -8.02 -8.13
C MET A 168 5.27 -6.79 -8.17
N GLY A 169 5.24 -6.09 -9.32
CA GLY A 169 4.26 -5.02 -9.53
C GLY A 169 2.86 -5.53 -9.25
N VAL A 170 2.43 -6.54 -10.01
CA VAL A 170 1.07 -7.09 -9.91
C VAL A 170 0.78 -7.64 -8.51
N GLU A 171 1.68 -8.45 -7.94
CA GLU A 171 1.47 -9.07 -6.62
C GLU A 171 1.29 -8.02 -5.52
N VAL A 172 2.17 -7.01 -5.46
CA VAL A 172 2.13 -5.98 -4.40
C VAL A 172 0.97 -5.02 -4.61
N SER A 173 0.63 -4.70 -5.86
CA SER A 173 -0.47 -3.78 -6.17
C SER A 173 -1.83 -4.36 -5.82
N VAL A 174 -2.07 -5.64 -6.12
CA VAL A 174 -3.28 -6.35 -5.67
C VAL A 174 -3.38 -6.28 -4.14
N GLY A 175 -2.30 -6.60 -3.42
CA GLY A 175 -2.27 -6.53 -1.96
C GLY A 175 -2.52 -5.14 -1.38
N GLY A 176 -2.07 -4.07 -2.06
CA GLY A 176 -2.20 -2.69 -1.60
C GLY A 176 -3.54 -2.01 -1.91
N TRP A 177 -4.13 -2.30 -3.07
CA TRP A 177 -5.34 -1.61 -3.55
C TRP A 177 -6.64 -2.37 -3.26
N VAL A 178 -6.59 -3.68 -3.08
CA VAL A 178 -7.82 -4.50 -2.96
C VAL A 178 -8.73 -4.05 -1.82
N VAL A 179 -8.18 -3.54 -0.71
CA VAL A 179 -8.98 -3.01 0.41
C VAL A 179 -9.84 -1.84 -0.04
N ASP A 180 -9.22 -0.86 -0.70
CA ASP A 180 -9.91 0.34 -1.19
C ASP A 180 -10.98 -0.04 -2.21
N PHE A 181 -10.68 -0.98 -3.12
CA PHE A 181 -11.65 -1.48 -4.08
C PHE A 181 -12.85 -2.14 -3.41
N MET A 182 -12.60 -3.00 -2.41
CA MET A 182 -13.66 -3.71 -1.71
C MET A 182 -14.59 -2.76 -0.97
N VAL A 183 -14.05 -1.70 -0.36
CA VAL A 183 -14.86 -0.67 0.32
C VAL A 183 -15.62 0.20 -0.69
N GLN A 184 -14.95 0.69 -1.73
CA GLN A 184 -15.52 1.74 -2.59
C GLN A 184 -16.37 1.21 -3.75
N VAL A 185 -16.10 0.00 -4.25
CA VAL A 185 -16.72 -0.56 -5.47
C VAL A 185 -17.57 -1.78 -5.18
N ARG A 186 -17.27 -2.52 -4.10
CA ARG A 186 -18.03 -3.72 -3.69
C ARG A 186 -18.89 -3.49 -2.44
N ASP A 187 -19.04 -2.23 -2.00
CA ASP A 187 -19.81 -1.81 -0.82
C ASP A 187 -19.48 -2.62 0.44
N GLY A 188 -18.23 -3.07 0.56
CA GLY A 188 -17.75 -3.90 1.66
C GLY A 188 -17.52 -3.10 2.93
N LYS A 189 -17.84 -3.69 4.08
CA LYS A 189 -17.59 -3.05 5.39
C LYS A 189 -16.07 -2.90 5.61
N PRO A 190 -15.59 -1.82 6.26
CA PRO A 190 -14.16 -1.56 6.44
C PRO A 190 -13.37 -2.72 7.08
N TYR A 191 -13.96 -3.40 8.06
CA TYR A 191 -13.33 -4.54 8.72
C TYR A 191 -13.23 -5.77 7.79
N GLU A 192 -14.32 -6.13 7.12
CA GLU A 192 -14.37 -7.28 6.21
C GLU A 192 -13.44 -7.06 4.99
N SER A 193 -13.46 -5.85 4.42
CA SER A 193 -12.56 -5.44 3.34
C SER A 193 -11.08 -5.47 3.76
N GLY A 194 -10.78 -5.13 5.01
CA GLY A 194 -9.42 -5.21 5.58
C GLY A 194 -8.88 -6.63 5.74
N LEU A 195 -9.75 -7.65 5.75
CA LEU A 195 -9.37 -9.06 5.81
C LEU A 195 -9.08 -9.68 4.42
N VAL A 196 -9.53 -9.04 3.33
CA VAL A 196 -9.32 -9.57 1.97
C VAL A 196 -7.83 -9.71 1.59
N PRO A 197 -6.93 -8.76 1.90
CA PRO A 197 -5.50 -8.95 1.69
C PRO A 197 -4.92 -10.14 2.45
N THR A 198 -5.44 -10.44 3.64
CA THR A 198 -5.03 -11.65 4.38
C THR A 198 -5.38 -12.90 3.59
N GLY A 199 -6.55 -12.96 2.95
CA GLY A 199 -6.94 -14.05 2.06
C GLY A 199 -6.01 -14.18 0.84
N PHE A 200 -5.64 -13.04 0.22
CA PHE A 200 -4.65 -13.01 -0.87
C PHE A 200 -3.30 -13.60 -0.45
N TRP A 201 -2.70 -13.08 0.63
CA TRP A 201 -1.38 -13.52 1.10
C TRP A 201 -1.42 -14.94 1.67
N ALA A 202 -2.53 -15.37 2.27
CA ALA A 202 -2.73 -16.76 2.68
C ALA A 202 -2.77 -17.67 1.44
N GLY A 203 -3.48 -17.26 0.38
CA GLY A 203 -3.46 -17.92 -0.92
C GLY A 203 -2.03 -18.08 -1.44
N VAL A 204 -1.28 -16.97 -1.53
CA VAL A 204 0.15 -16.97 -1.92
C VAL A 204 0.97 -17.96 -1.10
N THR A 205 0.77 -17.98 0.22
CA THR A 205 1.48 -18.87 1.14
C THR A 205 1.20 -20.34 0.84
N VAL A 206 -0.08 -20.71 0.77
CA VAL A 206 -0.50 -22.10 0.51
C VAL A 206 -0.11 -22.53 -0.90
N GLY A 207 -0.23 -21.64 -1.88
CA GLY A 207 0.22 -21.87 -3.25
C GLY A 207 1.70 -22.18 -3.34
N ARG A 208 2.54 -21.42 -2.62
CA ARG A 208 3.99 -21.66 -2.55
C ARG A 208 4.36 -23.00 -1.91
N LEU A 209 3.59 -23.46 -0.91
CA LEU A 209 3.79 -24.76 -0.27
C LEU A 209 3.32 -25.92 -1.15
N VAL A 210 2.12 -25.83 -1.71
CA VAL A 210 1.46 -26.95 -2.40
C VAL A 210 1.93 -27.06 -3.85
N LEU A 211 1.93 -25.94 -4.58
CA LEU A 211 2.24 -25.94 -6.02
C LEU A 211 3.74 -26.07 -6.30
N GLY A 212 4.61 -25.89 -5.30
CA GLY A 212 6.04 -26.22 -5.41
C GLY A 212 6.29 -27.68 -5.80
N PHE A 213 5.54 -28.62 -5.20
CA PHE A 213 5.59 -30.04 -5.55
C PHE A 213 5.05 -30.31 -6.96
N VAL A 214 3.99 -29.59 -7.34
CA VAL A 214 3.39 -29.70 -8.68
C VAL A 214 4.37 -29.22 -9.76
N ASN A 215 5.17 -28.19 -9.48
CA ASN A 215 6.18 -27.67 -10.39
C ASN A 215 7.30 -28.68 -10.67
N GLU A 216 7.69 -29.49 -9.68
CA GLU A 216 8.67 -30.58 -9.88
C GLU A 216 8.13 -31.65 -10.82
N TRP A 217 6.82 -31.92 -10.80
CA TRP A 217 6.19 -32.94 -11.64
C TRP A 217 5.87 -32.45 -13.06
N LEU A 218 5.28 -31.26 -13.21
CA LEU A 218 4.88 -30.71 -14.53
C LEU A 218 6.00 -30.01 -15.29
N GLY A 219 7.08 -29.62 -14.60
CA GLY A 219 8.10 -28.72 -15.11
C GLY A 219 7.66 -27.26 -15.08
N GLU A 220 8.63 -26.34 -14.90
CA GLU A 220 8.33 -24.94 -14.56
C GLU A 220 7.59 -24.20 -15.67
N ARG A 221 7.94 -24.45 -16.94
CA ARG A 221 7.36 -23.73 -18.08
C ARG A 221 5.87 -24.02 -18.28
N ILE A 222 5.47 -25.29 -18.16
CA ILE A 222 4.08 -25.72 -18.32
C ILE A 222 3.27 -25.26 -17.11
N ALA A 223 3.79 -25.49 -15.90
CA ALA A 223 3.14 -25.10 -14.66
C ALA A 223 2.84 -23.58 -14.62
N VAL A 224 3.85 -22.74 -14.91
CA VAL A 224 3.68 -21.27 -14.97
C VAL A 224 2.63 -20.86 -16.01
N SER A 225 2.60 -21.51 -17.17
CA SER A 225 1.60 -21.21 -18.22
C SER A 225 0.17 -21.54 -17.78
N ILE A 226 -0.02 -22.67 -17.11
CA ILE A 226 -1.32 -23.08 -16.54
C ILE A 226 -1.75 -22.09 -15.47
N TYR A 227 -0.88 -21.75 -14.52
CA TYR A 227 -1.19 -20.84 -13.43
C TYR A 227 -1.57 -19.45 -13.95
N LEU A 228 -0.83 -18.90 -14.90
CA LEU A 228 -1.16 -17.61 -15.53
C LEU A 228 -2.52 -17.64 -16.23
N THR A 229 -2.84 -18.73 -16.91
CA THR A 229 -4.15 -18.89 -17.58
C THR A 229 -5.29 -18.88 -16.56
N ILE A 230 -5.13 -19.60 -15.45
CA ILE A 230 -6.11 -19.62 -14.36
C ILE A 230 -6.20 -18.24 -13.68
N SER A 231 -5.07 -17.58 -13.45
CA SER A 231 -5.03 -16.22 -12.89
C SER A 231 -5.79 -15.22 -13.76
N ILE A 232 -5.65 -15.29 -15.09
CA ILE A 232 -6.42 -14.44 -16.01
C ILE A 232 -7.92 -14.73 -15.89
N ALA A 233 -8.33 -16.00 -15.81
CA ALA A 233 -9.73 -16.36 -15.64
C ALA A 233 -10.30 -15.85 -14.31
N LEU A 234 -9.53 -15.96 -13.21
CA LEU A 234 -9.92 -15.45 -11.89
C LEU A 234 -10.02 -13.92 -11.89
N GLU A 235 -9.12 -13.23 -12.58
CA GLU A 235 -9.17 -11.78 -12.77
C GLU A 235 -10.43 -11.35 -13.54
N LEU A 236 -10.81 -12.11 -14.58
CA LEU A 236 -12.06 -11.89 -15.29
C LEU A 236 -13.28 -12.11 -14.39
N VAL A 237 -13.27 -13.13 -13.52
CA VAL A 237 -14.34 -13.35 -12.54
C VAL A 237 -14.42 -12.19 -11.54
N PHE A 238 -13.26 -11.76 -11.04
CA PHE A 238 -13.16 -10.61 -10.14
C PHE A 238 -13.73 -9.34 -10.76
N TRP A 239 -13.47 -9.13 -12.06
CA TRP A 239 -13.95 -7.99 -12.82
C TRP A 239 -15.46 -8.06 -13.11
N LEU A 240 -15.93 -9.19 -13.67
CA LEU A 240 -17.29 -9.34 -14.20
C LEU A 240 -18.35 -9.55 -13.11
N VAL A 241 -17.98 -10.06 -11.93
CA VAL A 241 -18.96 -10.38 -10.88
C VAL A 241 -18.93 -9.32 -9.76
N PRO A 242 -19.96 -8.46 -9.65
CA PRO A 242 -20.01 -7.41 -8.65
C PRO A 242 -20.55 -7.90 -7.29
N LYS A 243 -19.93 -8.94 -6.74
CA LYS A 243 -20.29 -9.47 -5.41
C LYS A 243 -19.05 -9.54 -4.52
N PHE A 244 -19.13 -8.94 -3.34
CA PHE A 244 -18.04 -8.87 -2.36
C PHE A 244 -17.38 -10.24 -2.11
N VAL A 245 -18.18 -11.25 -1.73
CA VAL A 245 -17.66 -12.59 -1.40
C VAL A 245 -16.97 -13.24 -2.60
N VAL A 246 -17.53 -13.10 -3.80
CA VAL A 246 -16.95 -13.66 -5.02
C VAL A 246 -15.59 -13.00 -5.31
N SER A 247 -15.51 -11.67 -5.20
CA SER A 247 -14.25 -10.96 -5.38
C SER A 247 -13.21 -11.34 -4.31
N ALA A 248 -13.62 -11.51 -3.04
CA ALA A 248 -12.70 -11.91 -1.96
C ALA A 248 -12.14 -13.33 -2.17
N VAL A 249 -12.98 -14.28 -2.60
CA VAL A 249 -12.56 -15.65 -2.93
C VAL A 249 -11.68 -15.66 -4.19
N ALA A 250 -12.07 -14.94 -5.24
CA ALA A 250 -11.31 -14.85 -6.49
C ALA A 250 -9.90 -14.30 -6.25
N VAL A 251 -9.76 -13.25 -5.44
CA VAL A 251 -8.44 -12.68 -5.07
C VAL A 251 -7.63 -13.67 -4.23
N SER A 252 -8.26 -14.40 -3.30
CA SER A 252 -7.55 -15.41 -2.51
C SER A 252 -7.01 -16.55 -3.39
N LEU A 253 -7.81 -17.02 -4.35
CA LEU A 253 -7.38 -18.01 -5.34
C LEU A 253 -6.35 -17.45 -6.32
N LEU A 254 -6.47 -16.17 -6.68
CA LEU A 254 -5.48 -15.49 -7.52
C LEU A 254 -4.11 -15.56 -6.83
N GLY A 255 -4.05 -15.22 -5.53
CA GLY A 255 -2.85 -15.38 -4.71
C GLY A 255 -2.31 -16.80 -4.71
N PHE A 256 -3.18 -17.82 -4.62
CA PHE A 256 -2.77 -19.23 -4.67
C PHE A 256 -2.04 -19.61 -5.97
N PHE A 257 -2.58 -19.23 -7.13
CA PHE A 257 -1.96 -19.56 -8.42
C PHE A 257 -0.79 -18.65 -8.78
N THR A 258 -0.76 -17.40 -8.33
CA THR A 258 0.38 -16.51 -8.56
C THR A 258 1.53 -16.78 -7.62
N GLY A 259 1.27 -17.28 -6.40
CA GLY A 259 2.26 -17.55 -5.38
C GLY A 259 3.53 -18.30 -5.83
N PRO A 260 3.46 -19.43 -6.56
CA PRO A 260 4.64 -20.18 -6.99
C PRO A 260 5.42 -19.51 -8.13
N LEU A 261 4.95 -18.42 -8.72
CA LEU A 261 5.60 -17.84 -9.91
C LEU A 261 6.96 -17.22 -9.56
N PHE A 262 7.09 -16.53 -8.42
CA PHE A 262 8.39 -16.03 -7.94
C PHE A 262 9.42 -17.15 -7.71
N PRO A 263 9.17 -18.17 -6.86
CA PRO A 263 10.16 -19.22 -6.64
C PRO A 263 10.48 -19.99 -7.93
N ALA A 264 9.50 -20.19 -8.82
CA ALA A 264 9.73 -20.84 -10.12
C ALA A 264 10.72 -20.05 -10.99
N VAL A 265 10.59 -18.72 -11.10
CA VAL A 265 11.53 -17.95 -11.93
C VAL A 265 12.94 -17.92 -11.33
N ILE A 266 13.08 -17.94 -10.00
CA ILE A 266 14.39 -18.01 -9.35
C ILE A 266 15.07 -19.35 -9.64
N VAL A 267 14.33 -20.46 -9.63
CA VAL A 267 14.87 -21.77 -10.00
C VAL A 267 15.23 -21.81 -11.48
N VAL A 268 14.40 -21.26 -12.37
CA VAL A 268 14.72 -21.13 -13.80
C VAL A 268 15.97 -20.25 -13.99
N ALA A 269 16.11 -19.16 -13.24
CA ALA A 269 17.28 -18.30 -13.27
C ALA A 269 18.57 -19.06 -12.93
N ALA A 270 18.53 -19.91 -11.90
CA ALA A 270 19.68 -20.74 -11.51
C ALA A 270 19.97 -21.88 -12.51
N LYS A 271 18.98 -22.33 -13.29
CA LYS A 271 19.22 -23.28 -14.41
C LYS A 271 19.87 -22.59 -15.63
N LEU A 272 19.61 -21.30 -15.84
CA LEU A 272 20.05 -20.56 -17.03
C LEU A 272 21.34 -19.75 -16.83
N LEU A 273 21.63 -19.31 -15.60
CA LEU A 273 22.83 -18.55 -15.28
C LEU A 273 23.98 -19.49 -14.87
N PRO A 274 25.25 -19.12 -15.13
CA PRO A 274 26.39 -19.77 -14.49
C PRO A 274 26.40 -19.56 -12.98
N LYS A 275 26.84 -20.57 -12.20
CA LYS A 275 26.87 -20.54 -10.72
C LYS A 275 27.46 -19.26 -10.11
N HIS A 276 28.60 -18.81 -10.63
CA HIS A 276 29.27 -17.61 -10.12
C HIS A 276 28.49 -16.30 -10.37
N LEU A 277 27.47 -16.32 -11.24
CA LEU A 277 26.55 -15.22 -11.53
C LEU A 277 25.20 -15.36 -10.82
N HIS A 278 24.91 -16.47 -10.13
CA HIS A 278 23.63 -16.66 -9.43
C HIS A 278 23.36 -15.53 -8.45
N THR A 279 24.27 -15.28 -7.51
CA THR A 279 24.12 -14.21 -6.51
C THR A 279 23.98 -12.81 -7.13
N PRO A 280 24.91 -12.33 -7.97
CA PRO A 280 24.79 -10.99 -8.54
C PRO A 280 23.64 -10.84 -9.55
N GLY A 281 23.31 -11.89 -10.32
CA GLY A 281 22.22 -11.87 -11.30
C GLY A 281 20.85 -11.88 -10.65
N ILE A 282 20.60 -12.84 -9.76
CA ILE A 282 19.35 -12.92 -8.98
C ILE A 282 19.18 -11.67 -8.10
N GLY A 283 20.27 -11.21 -7.47
CA GLY A 283 20.24 -9.99 -6.66
C GLY A 283 19.98 -8.72 -7.47
N LEU A 284 20.39 -8.65 -8.74
CA LEU A 284 20.06 -7.52 -9.62
C LEU A 284 18.58 -7.56 -10.01
N ALA A 285 18.11 -8.73 -10.41
CA ALA A 285 16.73 -8.93 -10.81
C ALA A 285 15.75 -8.64 -9.66
N SER A 286 16.06 -9.12 -8.45
CA SER A 286 15.26 -8.88 -7.24
C SER A 286 15.26 -7.40 -6.82
N ALA A 287 16.40 -6.71 -6.96
CA ALA A 287 16.47 -5.28 -6.66
C ALA A 287 15.64 -4.42 -7.62
N LEU A 288 15.57 -4.80 -8.90
CA LEU A 288 14.70 -4.15 -9.87
C LEU A 288 13.22 -4.49 -9.63
N ALA A 289 12.93 -5.71 -9.15
CA ALA A 289 11.58 -6.18 -8.88
C ALA A 289 10.77 -5.22 -7.99
N GLY A 290 11.39 -4.69 -6.93
CA GLY A 290 10.75 -3.74 -6.02
C GLY A 290 10.31 -2.42 -6.68
N GLY A 291 10.90 -2.05 -7.83
CA GLY A 291 10.47 -0.89 -8.62
C GLY A 291 9.09 -1.08 -9.27
N GLY A 292 8.67 -2.31 -9.55
CA GLY A 292 7.39 -2.63 -10.18
C GLY A 292 6.20 -2.12 -9.36
N ALA A 293 6.23 -2.36 -8.05
CA ALA A 293 5.20 -1.94 -7.11
C ALA A 293 4.99 -0.42 -7.09
N ALA A 294 6.08 0.35 -7.25
CA ALA A 294 6.02 1.81 -7.26
C ALA A 294 5.39 2.35 -8.57
N ILE A 295 5.73 1.75 -9.71
CA ILE A 295 5.19 2.19 -11.01
C ILE A 295 3.69 1.93 -11.08
N GLU A 296 3.22 0.76 -10.67
CA GLU A 296 1.80 0.45 -10.75
C GLU A 296 0.96 1.30 -9.79
N SER A 297 1.47 1.59 -8.59
CA SER A 297 0.85 2.56 -7.68
C SER A 297 0.75 3.97 -8.29
N ALA A 298 1.74 4.37 -9.09
CA ALA A 298 1.71 5.64 -9.82
C ALA A 298 0.73 5.58 -11.01
N LEU A 299 0.72 4.47 -11.75
CA LEU A 299 -0.22 4.23 -12.85
C LEU A 299 -1.65 4.25 -12.34
N TYR A 300 -1.97 3.61 -11.21
CA TYR A 300 -3.29 3.68 -10.58
C TYR A 300 -3.73 5.13 -10.29
N LYS A 301 -2.84 5.96 -9.73
CA LYS A 301 -3.13 7.38 -9.47
C LYS A 301 -3.39 8.18 -10.77
N ILE A 302 -2.69 7.84 -11.85
CA ILE A 302 -2.90 8.44 -13.17
C ILE A 302 -4.21 7.93 -13.79
N TRP A 303 -4.49 6.64 -13.67
CA TRP A 303 -5.68 5.98 -14.19
C TRP A 303 -6.96 6.56 -13.54
N ARG A 304 -6.91 6.81 -12.23
CA ARG A 304 -7.98 7.50 -11.49
C ARG A 304 -8.25 8.94 -11.97
N ARG A 305 -7.33 9.55 -12.73
CA ARG A 305 -7.50 10.88 -13.34
C ARG A 305 -8.07 10.82 -14.76
N ILE A 306 -8.16 9.64 -15.38
CA ILE A 306 -8.72 9.46 -16.74
C ILE A 306 -10.19 9.04 -16.60
N PRO A 307 -11.17 9.92 -16.89
CA PRO A 307 -12.59 9.64 -16.64
C PRO A 307 -13.18 8.55 -17.54
N THR A 308 -12.49 8.18 -18.62
CA THR A 308 -12.97 7.29 -19.69
C THR A 308 -12.53 5.83 -19.54
N LEU A 309 -11.52 5.55 -18.73
CA LEU A 309 -11.15 4.19 -18.31
C LEU A 309 -11.70 3.99 -16.89
N VAL A 310 -13.02 4.14 -16.74
CA VAL A 310 -13.74 3.44 -15.67
C VAL A 310 -13.86 2.01 -16.17
N MET A 311 -13.51 1.01 -15.36
CA MET A 311 -13.87 -0.38 -15.67
C MET A 311 -15.32 -0.40 -16.20
N PRO A 312 -15.59 -0.84 -17.44
CA PRO A 312 -16.93 -0.78 -18.00
C PRO A 312 -17.83 -1.66 -17.15
N GLY A 313 -18.70 -1.02 -16.34
CA GLY A 313 -19.50 -1.71 -15.32
C GLY A 313 -19.99 -0.81 -14.18
N VAL A 314 -19.37 0.35 -13.92
CA VAL A 314 -19.85 1.28 -12.88
C VAL A 314 -20.86 2.27 -13.47
N GLY A 315 -21.98 1.73 -13.94
CA GLY A 315 -23.23 2.47 -14.07
C GLY A 315 -24.03 2.28 -12.79
N VAL A 316 -23.62 2.89 -11.68
CA VAL A 316 -24.46 2.90 -10.47
C VAL A 316 -25.52 3.97 -10.68
N SER A 317 -26.66 3.56 -11.21
CA SER A 317 -27.92 4.28 -11.08
C SER A 317 -28.36 4.14 -9.62
N ILE A 318 -28.01 5.11 -8.77
CA ILE A 318 -28.58 5.18 -7.41
C ILE A 318 -29.95 5.84 -7.54
N ASP A 319 -30.97 5.05 -7.25
CA ASP A 319 -32.38 5.44 -7.16
C ASP A 319 -32.54 6.65 -6.23
N LYS A 320 -33.22 7.70 -6.73
CA LYS A 320 -33.32 9.04 -6.14
C LYS A 320 -34.48 9.19 -5.13
N THR A 321 -35.03 8.11 -4.57
CA THR A 321 -36.38 8.19 -3.98
C THR A 321 -36.53 7.94 -2.47
N THR A 322 -35.46 7.84 -1.69
CA THR A 322 -35.60 7.72 -0.21
C THR A 322 -35.39 9.06 0.51
N PRO A 323 -36.44 9.75 0.99
CA PRO A 323 -36.28 10.88 1.90
C PRO A 323 -35.80 10.38 3.26
N LEU A 324 -34.68 10.93 3.74
CA LEU A 324 -34.20 10.73 5.11
C LEU A 324 -35.17 11.39 6.12
N PRO A 325 -35.45 10.76 7.27
CA PRO A 325 -36.46 11.22 8.21
C PRO A 325 -36.07 12.51 8.94
N LEU A 326 -37.03 13.44 8.99
CA LEU A 326 -37.03 14.69 9.74
C LEU A 326 -37.14 14.41 11.26
N HIS A 327 -36.02 14.28 11.95
CA HIS A 327 -35.99 14.47 13.41
C HIS A 327 -34.66 15.08 13.83
N PHE A 328 -34.66 16.39 14.12
CA PHE A 328 -34.08 17.02 15.32
C PHE A 328 -34.09 18.55 15.15
N GLN A 329 -35.22 19.20 15.49
CA GLN A 329 -35.19 20.59 15.94
C GLN A 329 -34.78 20.57 17.41
N ARG A 330 -33.66 21.20 17.75
CA ARG A 330 -33.30 21.50 19.14
C ARG A 330 -33.11 23.01 19.29
N GLU A 331 -34.01 23.64 20.04
CA GLU A 331 -33.86 25.00 20.53
C GLU A 331 -32.66 25.07 21.49
N TYR A 332 -31.79 26.07 21.33
CA TYR A 332 -30.73 26.40 22.28
C TYR A 332 -31.05 27.72 23.00
N PRO A 333 -30.86 27.80 24.33
CA PRO A 333 -31.11 29.00 25.11
C PRO A 333 -30.02 30.05 24.90
N SER A 334 -30.45 31.31 24.83
CA SER A 334 -29.64 32.49 24.65
C SER A 334 -29.10 33.03 25.98
N SER A 335 -27.77 33.02 26.19
CA SER A 335 -27.03 34.14 26.84
C SER A 335 -25.56 33.81 27.15
N LEU A 336 -24.63 34.63 26.63
CA LEU A 336 -23.35 35.01 27.26
C LEU A 336 -22.89 36.38 26.70
N PRO A 337 -22.17 37.22 27.47
CA PRO A 337 -22.20 38.68 27.36
C PRO A 337 -21.19 39.30 26.38
N SER A 338 -21.47 40.57 26.03
CA SER A 338 -20.93 41.31 24.89
C SER A 338 -19.45 41.72 24.99
N ARG A 339 -18.69 41.45 23.92
CA ARG A 339 -17.63 42.36 23.42
C ARG A 339 -18.10 42.96 22.10
N ARG A 340 -18.33 44.28 22.07
CA ARG A 340 -18.76 45.03 20.88
C ARG A 340 -17.62 45.13 19.86
N HIS A 341 -17.43 44.10 19.05
CA HIS A 341 -17.06 44.30 17.66
C HIS A 341 -18.36 44.39 16.87
N ILE A 342 -18.60 45.53 16.22
CA ILE A 342 -19.72 45.71 15.29
C ILE A 342 -19.51 44.70 14.15
N THR A 343 -20.15 43.53 14.25
CA THR A 343 -20.03 42.44 13.28
C THR A 343 -21.09 42.66 12.20
N ILE A 344 -20.72 43.38 11.15
CA ILE A 344 -21.56 43.53 9.97
C ILE A 344 -21.70 42.14 9.34
N ARG A 345 -22.94 41.65 9.29
CA ARG A 345 -23.31 40.43 8.57
C ARG A 345 -23.08 40.66 7.05
N PRO A 346 -22.57 39.67 6.29
CA PRO A 346 -22.47 39.76 4.84
C PRO A 346 -23.77 40.25 4.21
N LYS A 347 -23.70 41.22 3.29
CA LYS A 347 -24.88 41.76 2.60
C LYS A 347 -25.27 40.90 1.41
N SER A 348 -24.30 40.23 0.79
CA SER A 348 -24.50 39.38 -0.38
C SER A 348 -23.63 38.13 -0.35
N ARG A 349 -23.95 37.16 -1.21
CA ARG A 349 -23.14 35.94 -1.40
C ARG A 349 -21.72 36.22 -1.92
N SER A 350 -21.52 37.37 -2.57
CA SER A 350 -20.21 37.82 -3.03
C SER A 350 -19.31 38.35 -1.91
N ASP A 351 -19.81 38.46 -0.68
CA ASP A 351 -19.00 38.89 0.47
C ASP A 351 -18.31 37.71 1.18
N PHE A 352 -18.62 36.46 0.79
CA PHE A 352 -17.89 35.27 1.23
C PHE A 352 -16.61 35.11 0.40
N THR A 353 -15.46 35.20 1.06
CA THR A 353 -14.15 35.13 0.39
C THR A 353 -13.44 33.81 0.60
N VAL A 354 -13.89 33.01 1.58
CA VAL A 354 -13.31 31.71 1.90
C VAL A 354 -14.38 30.63 1.82
N ALA A 355 -14.05 29.53 1.14
CA ALA A 355 -14.89 28.34 1.09
C ALA A 355 -14.23 27.18 1.84
N ILE A 356 -15.01 26.45 2.63
CA ILE A 356 -14.60 25.18 3.23
C ILE A 356 -15.51 24.09 2.67
N ILE A 357 -14.92 23.02 2.15
CA ILE A 357 -15.62 21.91 1.52
C ILE A 357 -15.32 20.65 2.32
N CYS A 358 -16.36 20.06 2.88
CA CYS A 358 -16.27 18.88 3.74
C CYS A 358 -16.87 17.66 3.02
N ALA A 359 -16.13 16.55 3.05
CA ALA A 359 -16.51 15.31 2.37
C ALA A 359 -17.55 14.51 3.17
N LEU A 360 -17.56 14.66 4.49
CA LEU A 360 -18.47 14.00 5.42
C LEU A 360 -19.24 15.01 6.30
N PRO A 361 -20.47 14.71 6.74
CA PRO A 361 -21.23 15.57 7.64
C PRO A 361 -20.50 15.89 8.94
N ILE A 362 -19.83 14.90 9.54
CA ILE A 362 -19.07 15.06 10.79
C ILE A 362 -17.87 16.02 10.65
N GLU A 363 -17.32 16.16 9.45
CA GLU A 363 -16.26 17.14 9.18
C GLU A 363 -16.82 18.56 9.17
N ALA A 364 -18.00 18.72 8.56
CA ALA A 364 -18.69 20.00 8.52
C ALA A 364 -19.16 20.41 9.92
N GLU A 365 -19.70 19.49 10.72
CA GLU A 365 -20.08 19.75 12.12
C GLU A 365 -18.90 20.30 12.94
N ALA A 366 -17.72 19.70 12.82
CA ALA A 366 -16.51 20.19 13.49
C ALA A 366 -16.10 21.60 13.03
N ILE A 367 -16.33 21.94 11.76
CA ILE A 367 -16.07 23.30 11.24
C ILE A 367 -17.16 24.29 11.71
N GLU A 368 -18.41 23.86 11.80
CA GLU A 368 -19.50 24.69 12.33
C GLU A 368 -19.26 25.04 13.80
N GLU A 369 -18.70 24.13 14.61
CA GLU A 369 -18.28 24.44 15.99
C GLU A 369 -17.17 25.51 16.06
N LEU A 370 -16.32 25.61 15.03
CA LEU A 370 -15.28 26.65 14.95
C LEU A 370 -15.84 28.02 14.52
N PHE A 371 -17.09 28.09 14.07
CA PHE A 371 -17.71 29.35 13.70
C PHE A 371 -17.96 30.21 14.94
N HIS A 372 -17.37 31.40 14.93
CA HIS A 372 -17.63 32.41 15.96
C HIS A 372 -19.04 32.97 15.83
N LYS A 373 -19.60 32.93 14.61
CA LYS A 373 -20.97 33.33 14.30
C LYS A 373 -21.44 32.61 13.05
N THR A 374 -22.59 31.96 13.13
CA THR A 374 -23.31 31.41 11.97
C THR A 374 -24.27 32.46 11.44
N TYR A 375 -24.19 32.75 10.14
CA TYR A 375 -25.02 33.74 9.47
C TYR A 375 -26.22 33.13 8.80
N ASP A 376 -26.10 31.92 8.26
CA ASP A 376 -27.15 31.29 7.47
C ASP A 376 -26.94 29.78 7.50
N THR A 377 -28.02 29.03 7.70
CA THR A 377 -27.97 27.56 7.78
C THR A 377 -28.75 27.02 6.61
N LEU A 378 -28.16 26.11 5.83
CA LEU A 378 -28.76 25.53 4.62
C LEU A 378 -29.24 26.57 3.58
N SER A 379 -28.49 27.66 3.44
CA SER A 379 -28.76 28.74 2.47
C SER A 379 -30.18 29.34 2.54
N GLN A 380 -30.83 29.32 3.71
CA GLN A 380 -32.19 29.85 3.88
C GLN A 380 -32.28 31.36 3.66
N PHE A 381 -31.25 32.11 4.06
CA PHE A 381 -31.28 33.57 4.01
C PHE A 381 -30.60 34.15 2.77
N TYR A 382 -29.46 33.62 2.36
CA TYR A 382 -28.73 34.11 1.19
C TYR A 382 -29.12 33.42 -0.11
N GLY A 383 -29.81 32.28 -0.03
CA GLY A 383 -30.23 31.48 -1.18
C GLY A 383 -29.05 30.90 -1.96
N LYS A 384 -29.38 30.33 -3.13
CA LYS A 384 -28.41 29.82 -4.11
C LYS A 384 -28.74 30.40 -5.49
N GLN A 385 -27.78 30.38 -6.41
CA GLN A 385 -28.03 30.84 -7.76
C GLN A 385 -28.75 29.76 -8.55
N GLN A 386 -29.58 30.15 -9.51
CA GLN A 386 -30.24 29.22 -10.41
C GLN A 386 -29.18 28.45 -11.21
N GLY A 387 -29.16 27.11 -11.09
CA GLY A 387 -28.12 26.23 -11.61
C GLY A 387 -27.13 25.68 -10.57
N ASP A 388 -27.27 26.05 -9.29
CA ASP A 388 -26.54 25.44 -8.18
C ASP A 388 -27.38 24.36 -7.48
N ASP A 389 -27.13 23.11 -7.86
CA ASP A 389 -27.87 21.93 -7.41
C ASP A 389 -27.45 21.43 -6.01
N ASN A 390 -26.49 22.08 -5.34
CA ASN A 390 -26.00 21.59 -4.04
C ASN A 390 -27.00 21.85 -2.90
N THR A 391 -27.34 20.84 -2.12
CA THR A 391 -28.42 20.94 -1.11
C THR A 391 -27.94 21.46 0.26
N TYR A 392 -26.64 21.61 0.48
CA TYR A 392 -26.08 21.70 1.83
C TYR A 392 -25.02 22.80 1.97
N THR A 393 -25.42 24.02 2.30
CA THR A 393 -24.47 25.14 2.45
C THR A 393 -24.80 26.00 3.66
N THR A 394 -23.81 26.24 4.53
CA THR A 394 -23.94 27.06 5.74
C THR A 394 -22.98 28.25 5.63
N GLY A 395 -23.45 29.47 5.88
CA GLY A 395 -22.62 30.67 5.95
C GLY A 395 -22.22 30.98 7.39
N GLY A 396 -20.93 31.25 7.64
CA GLY A 396 -20.42 31.56 8.98
C GLY A 396 -19.21 32.48 8.99
N ARG A 397 -18.61 32.68 10.17
CA ARG A 397 -17.40 33.49 10.36
C ARG A 397 -16.40 32.80 11.28
N ILE A 398 -15.15 32.78 10.84
CA ILE A 398 -14.00 32.44 11.67
C ILE A 398 -13.05 33.64 11.68
N GLY A 399 -12.78 34.19 12.87
CA GLY A 399 -11.91 35.36 13.02
C GLY A 399 -12.41 36.58 12.26
N LYS A 400 -11.70 36.98 11.20
CA LYS A 400 -12.03 38.13 10.32
C LYS A 400 -12.61 37.73 8.96
N HIS A 401 -12.76 36.43 8.68
CA HIS A 401 -13.17 35.91 7.38
C HIS A 401 -14.63 35.44 7.38
N HIS A 402 -15.37 35.80 6.34
CA HIS A 402 -16.70 35.27 6.06
C HIS A 402 -16.54 34.00 5.23
N ILE A 403 -17.06 32.89 5.76
CA ILE A 403 -16.84 31.55 5.25
C ILE A 403 -18.15 30.95 4.76
N VAL A 404 -18.09 30.32 3.59
CA VAL A 404 -19.14 29.43 3.09
C VAL A 404 -18.69 27.98 3.29
N LEU A 405 -19.45 27.22 4.07
CA LEU A 405 -19.23 25.80 4.32
C LEU A 405 -20.14 24.98 3.43
N CYS A 406 -19.57 24.07 2.65
CA CYS A 406 -20.27 23.22 1.70
C CYS A 406 -20.16 21.76 2.13
N TYR A 407 -21.29 21.05 2.17
CA TYR A 407 -21.29 19.61 2.39
C TYR A 407 -21.32 18.88 1.06
N MET A 408 -20.44 17.89 0.92
CA MET A 408 -20.47 17.01 -0.23
C MET A 408 -21.62 15.99 -0.12
N PRO A 409 -22.37 15.73 -1.20
CA PRO A 409 -23.41 14.70 -1.22
C PRO A 409 -22.85 13.28 -1.05
N GLY A 410 -21.53 13.13 -1.20
CA GLY A 410 -20.78 11.92 -0.93
C GLY A 410 -19.29 12.15 -1.20
N MET A 411 -18.43 11.27 -0.70
CA MET A 411 -16.98 11.37 -0.91
C MET A 411 -16.60 11.22 -2.39
N GLY A 412 -15.46 11.82 -2.77
CA GLY A 412 -14.84 11.62 -4.08
C GLY A 412 -14.69 12.89 -4.92
N ASN A 413 -13.76 12.83 -5.89
CA ASN A 413 -13.32 13.99 -6.66
C ASN A 413 -14.41 14.61 -7.54
N ARG A 414 -15.37 13.82 -8.04
CA ARG A 414 -16.47 14.32 -8.87
C ARG A 414 -17.42 15.23 -8.08
N ASN A 415 -17.78 14.80 -6.86
CA ASN A 415 -18.63 15.58 -5.97
C ASN A 415 -17.94 16.87 -5.52
N ALA A 416 -16.63 16.80 -5.23
CA ALA A 416 -15.84 17.98 -4.88
C ALA A 416 -15.76 18.97 -6.05
N ALA A 417 -15.51 18.48 -7.27
CA ALA A 417 -15.45 19.31 -8.47
C ALA A 417 -16.81 19.97 -8.78
N SER A 418 -17.91 19.23 -8.62
CA SER A 418 -19.28 19.74 -8.82
C SER A 418 -19.65 20.85 -7.82
N ILE A 419 -19.24 20.70 -6.55
CA ILE A 419 -19.41 21.76 -5.55
C ILE A 419 -18.56 22.97 -5.90
N VAL A 420 -17.29 22.79 -6.23
CA VAL A 420 -16.41 23.92 -6.60
C VAL A 420 -16.93 24.66 -7.83
N SER A 421 -17.43 23.96 -8.85
CA SER A 421 -17.98 24.59 -10.05
C SER A 421 -19.23 25.39 -9.75
N SER A 422 -20.14 24.84 -8.94
CA SER A 422 -21.41 25.49 -8.58
C SER A 422 -21.19 26.65 -7.60
N LEU A 423 -20.21 26.49 -6.70
CA LEU A 423 -19.85 27.51 -5.74
C LEU A 423 -19.23 28.75 -6.41
N LYS A 424 -18.47 28.58 -7.49
CA LYS A 424 -18.00 29.70 -8.32
C LYS A 424 -19.14 30.49 -8.96
N ILE A 425 -20.25 29.83 -9.25
CA ILE A 425 -21.46 30.47 -9.78
C ILE A 425 -22.14 31.22 -8.63
N SER A 426 -22.45 30.53 -7.52
CA SER A 426 -23.20 31.11 -6.40
C SER A 426 -22.45 32.16 -5.57
N CYS A 427 -21.13 32.04 -5.43
CA CYS A 427 -20.26 32.89 -4.61
C CYS A 427 -19.06 33.36 -5.44
N THR A 428 -19.25 34.47 -6.16
CA THR A 428 -18.34 34.92 -7.22
C THR A 428 -16.99 35.47 -6.76
N ARG A 429 -16.79 35.71 -5.45
CA ARG A 429 -15.54 36.30 -4.89
C ARG A 429 -14.81 35.38 -3.93
N ILE A 430 -14.93 34.07 -4.09
CA ILE A 430 -14.10 33.15 -3.32
C ILE A 430 -12.65 33.25 -3.80
N GLU A 431 -11.78 33.68 -2.90
CA GLU A 431 -10.34 33.80 -3.13
C GLU A 431 -9.62 32.50 -2.73
N VAL A 432 -10.12 31.83 -1.70
CA VAL A 432 -9.52 30.61 -1.14
C VAL A 432 -10.58 29.55 -0.89
N ALA A 433 -10.37 28.34 -1.42
CA ALA A 433 -11.19 27.17 -1.15
C ALA A 433 -10.36 26.06 -0.49
N LEU A 434 -10.80 25.59 0.67
CA LEU A 434 -10.14 24.55 1.46
C LEU A 434 -10.99 23.29 1.43
N ALA A 435 -10.45 22.21 0.89
CA ALA A 435 -11.03 20.88 1.07
C ALA A 435 -10.50 20.30 2.39
N VAL A 436 -11.38 20.08 3.36
CA VAL A 436 -10.99 19.70 4.73
C VAL A 436 -11.57 18.32 5.05
N GLY A 437 -10.73 17.45 5.60
CA GLY A 437 -11.16 16.19 6.20
C GLY A 437 -10.52 15.96 7.56
N ILE A 438 -11.23 15.28 8.46
CA ILE A 438 -10.85 15.13 9.88
C ILE A 438 -9.77 14.07 10.13
N CYS A 439 -9.19 13.45 9.08
CA CYS A 439 -8.25 12.34 9.19
C CYS A 439 -8.68 11.24 10.19
N GLY A 440 -9.99 11.05 10.41
CA GLY A 440 -10.56 10.08 11.35
C GLY A 440 -10.46 10.42 12.85
N GLY A 441 -10.09 11.65 13.22
CA GLY A 441 -9.74 12.04 14.60
C GLY A 441 -10.80 12.78 15.41
N VAL A 442 -12.10 12.47 15.28
CA VAL A 442 -13.15 13.09 16.13
C VAL A 442 -13.32 12.29 17.43
N PRO A 443 -13.13 12.89 18.62
CA PRO A 443 -13.35 12.20 19.89
C PRO A 443 -14.84 11.93 20.11
N PHE A 444 -15.21 10.64 20.19
CA PHE A 444 -16.58 10.23 20.51
C PHE A 444 -16.90 10.42 22.00
N ARG A 445 -18.06 10.98 22.30
CA ARG A 445 -18.57 11.04 23.68
C ARG A 445 -19.00 9.63 24.10
N ARG A 446 -18.35 9.08 25.13
CA ARG A 446 -18.74 7.80 25.74
C ARG A 446 -20.08 8.00 26.45
N ASN A 447 -21.16 7.46 25.89
CA ASN A 447 -22.41 7.33 26.62
C ASN A 447 -22.20 6.25 27.69
N ASN A 448 -22.24 6.66 28.96
CA ASN A 448 -22.46 5.75 30.09
C ASN A 448 -23.97 5.55 30.26
#